data_AF-A0A9D4SRJ2-F1
#
_entry.id   AF-A0A9D4SRJ2-F1
#
_cell.length_a   1.000
_cell.length_b   1.000
_cell.length_c   1.000
_cell.angle_alpha   90.00
_cell.angle_beta   90.00
_cell.angle_gamma   90.00
#
_symmetry.space_group_name_H-M   'P 1'
#
loop_
_entity.id
_entity.type
_entity.pdbx_description
1 polymer ?
#
loop_
_entity_poly.entity_id
_entity_poly.type
_entity_poly.pdbx_seq_one_letter_code
_entity_poly.pdbx_strand_id
1 'polypeptide(L)'
;MDENLSRGYIQLGRQRVVLKQPGSPLAPSHERPPEDRCSCVYLALVLAGVGFLLPYNSFITAVDYFQDKYPRTTIVFDMNLVYILTAFLAVVVNNLLVETLPLQVRITFGYLLSFATLLFVALVEVHWESFEHDVGYTANLVAIAIVALGCTVQQSSFYGYTSMLPSRYTQAVMTGESAAGVLVSANRILTKALLRDERLNTLLFFLVSVTVVMLCFVIHLVLHRTRQEQPQSLSGNTEFD
;
A
#
# COMPACT_ATOMS: atom_id res chain seq x y z
N MET A 1 -5.23 -11.63 21.74
CA MET A 1 -5.82 -10.29 21.90
C MET A 1 -5.15 -9.68 23.12
N ASP A 2 -4.33 -8.65 22.90
CA ASP A 2 -3.14 -8.36 23.71
C ASP A 2 -3.44 -7.82 25.12
N GLU A 3 -3.27 -8.68 26.12
CA GLU A 3 -3.37 -8.37 27.56
C GLU A 3 -2.45 -7.20 27.99
N ASN A 4 -1.31 -7.06 27.30
CA ASN A 4 -0.32 -6.02 27.56
C ASN A 4 -0.81 -4.63 27.14
N LEU A 5 -1.64 -4.54 26.10
CA LEU A 5 -2.20 -3.27 25.64
C LEU A 5 -3.27 -2.77 26.63
N SER A 6 -4.09 -3.69 27.17
CA SER A 6 -5.10 -3.37 28.18
C SER A 6 -4.47 -2.83 29.47
N ARG A 7 -3.34 -3.40 29.92
CA ARG A 7 -2.61 -2.92 31.09
C ARG A 7 -2.07 -1.50 30.94
N GLY A 8 -1.58 -1.14 29.75
CA GLY A 8 -1.11 0.22 29.45
C GLY A 8 -2.21 1.28 29.60
N TYR A 9 -3.40 1.01 29.06
CA TYR A 9 -4.56 1.91 29.19
C TYR A 9 -5.03 2.06 30.65
N ILE A 10 -5.00 0.97 31.43
CA ILE A 10 -5.40 0.98 32.85
C ILE A 10 -4.41 1.82 33.69
N GLN A 11 -3.10 1.75 33.39
CA GLN A 11 -2.10 2.54 34.11
C GLN A 11 -2.17 4.04 33.80
N LEU A 12 -2.41 4.40 32.53
CA LEU A 12 -2.64 5.80 32.11
C LEU A 12 -3.89 6.40 32.75
N GLY A 13 -4.97 5.63 32.85
CA GLY A 13 -6.18 6.04 33.58
C GLY A 13 -5.92 6.25 35.07
N ARG A 14 -5.13 5.38 35.71
CA ARG A 14 -4.81 5.46 37.14
C ARG A 14 -3.91 6.65 37.48
N GLN A 15 -2.98 7.02 36.60
CA GLN A 15 -2.12 8.21 36.81
C GLN A 15 -2.89 9.54 36.69
N ARG A 16 -3.87 9.64 35.78
CA ARG A 16 -4.74 10.84 35.68
C ARG A 16 -5.68 10.99 36.88
N VAL A 17 -6.13 9.88 37.49
CA VAL A 17 -6.99 9.90 38.68
C VAL A 17 -6.25 10.42 39.91
N VAL A 18 -4.95 10.15 40.03
CA VAL A 18 -4.14 10.59 41.19
C VAL A 18 -3.79 12.08 41.15
N LEU A 19 -3.80 12.71 39.96
CA LEU A 19 -3.50 14.14 39.79
C LEU A 19 -4.71 15.07 39.93
N LYS A 20 -5.92 14.56 40.18
CA LYS A 20 -7.13 15.39 40.28
C LYS A 20 -7.50 15.62 41.75
N GLN A 21 -7.33 16.85 42.21
CA GLN A 21 -7.71 17.34 43.54
C GLN A 21 -9.19 17.03 43.89
N PRO A 22 -9.51 16.84 45.19
CA PRO A 22 -10.82 16.37 45.63
C PRO A 22 -11.81 17.55 45.68
N GLY A 23 -12.81 17.58 44.80
CA GLY A 23 -13.87 18.59 44.92
C GLY A 23 -14.86 18.82 43.77
N SER A 24 -14.81 18.09 42.65
CA SER A 24 -15.82 18.24 41.57
C SER A 24 -16.68 16.98 41.40
N PRO A 25 -18.02 17.08 41.45
CA PRO A 25 -18.90 15.93 41.27
C PRO A 25 -19.00 15.51 39.79
N LEU A 26 -18.83 14.20 39.60
CA LEU A 26 -19.23 13.32 38.48
C LEU A 26 -19.31 13.91 37.05
N ALA A 27 -18.29 13.59 36.25
CA ALA A 27 -18.48 12.77 35.03
C ALA A 27 -17.11 12.22 34.60
N PRO A 28 -16.89 10.90 34.55
CA PRO A 28 -15.80 10.37 33.75
C PRO A 28 -16.19 10.59 32.30
N SER A 29 -15.69 11.68 31.70
CA SER A 29 -15.61 11.77 30.25
C SER A 29 -14.66 10.67 29.81
N HIS A 30 -15.23 9.48 29.62
CA HIS A 30 -14.71 8.44 28.75
C HIS A 30 -14.57 9.15 27.40
N GLU A 31 -13.42 9.80 27.16
CA GLU A 31 -13.00 10.21 25.83
C GLU A 31 -12.85 8.88 25.08
N ARG A 32 -13.98 8.39 24.55
CA ARG A 32 -14.00 7.24 23.66
C ARG A 32 -13.00 7.61 22.56
N PRO A 33 -12.03 6.74 22.23
CA PRO A 33 -11.22 6.97 21.03
C PRO A 33 -12.19 7.27 19.89
N PRO A 34 -11.94 8.32 19.08
CA PRO A 34 -12.92 8.83 18.13
C PRO A 34 -13.52 7.65 17.35
N GLU A 35 -14.83 7.45 17.52
CA GLU A 35 -15.54 6.35 16.90
C GLU A 35 -15.43 6.53 15.39
N ASP A 36 -14.74 5.60 14.73
CA ASP A 36 -14.58 5.55 13.30
C ASP A 36 -15.95 5.12 12.71
N ARG A 37 -16.89 6.07 12.62
CA ARG A 37 -18.35 5.86 12.44
C ARG A 37 -18.74 5.04 11.21
N CYS A 38 -17.81 4.73 10.30
CA CYS A 38 -18.04 3.90 9.13
C CYS A 38 -16.93 2.86 8.84
N SER A 39 -15.96 2.63 9.73
CA SER A 39 -14.74 1.84 9.41
C SER A 39 -14.02 2.32 8.13
N CYS A 40 -14.22 3.59 7.74
CA CYS A 40 -13.65 4.15 6.51
C CYS A 40 -12.13 4.18 6.58
N VAL A 41 -11.54 4.48 7.74
CA VAL A 41 -10.08 4.47 7.90
C VAL A 41 -9.55 3.03 7.85
N TYR A 42 -10.28 2.08 8.42
CA TYR A 42 -9.94 0.66 8.31
C TYR A 42 -9.92 0.20 6.84
N LEU A 43 -11.00 0.47 6.09
CA LEU A 43 -11.09 0.14 4.67
C LEU A 43 -10.04 0.88 3.83
N ALA A 44 -9.75 2.14 4.15
CA ALA A 44 -8.68 2.91 3.52
C ALA A 44 -7.32 2.23 3.65
N LEU A 45 -7.01 1.71 4.83
CA LEU A 45 -5.75 1.01 5.09
C LEU A 45 -5.70 -0.37 4.43
N VAL A 46 -6.83 -1.08 4.36
CA VAL A 46 -6.93 -2.32 3.56
C VAL A 46 -6.65 -2.01 2.09
N LEU A 47 -7.31 -1.01 1.51
CA LEU A 47 -7.12 -0.62 0.11
C LEU A 47 -5.70 -0.10 -0.16
N ALA A 48 -5.09 0.58 0.82
CA ALA A 48 -3.70 0.97 0.75
C ALA A 48 -2.76 -0.23 0.69
N GLY A 49 -2.99 -1.24 1.55
CA GLY A 49 -2.31 -2.54 1.52
C GLY A 49 -2.37 -3.20 0.15
N VAL A 50 -3.56 -3.19 -0.47
CA VAL A 50 -3.75 -3.70 -1.82
C VAL A 50 -2.91 -2.91 -2.82
N GLY A 51 -2.99 -1.58 -2.78
CA GLY A 51 -2.39 -0.69 -3.76
C GLY A 51 -0.87 -0.77 -3.88
N PHE A 52 -0.13 -0.88 -2.76
CA PHE A 52 1.33 -0.91 -2.83
C PHE A 52 1.90 -2.30 -3.13
N LEU A 53 1.23 -3.40 -2.79
CA LEU A 53 1.78 -4.75 -3.01
C LEU A 53 1.36 -5.35 -4.37
N LEU A 54 0.26 -4.86 -4.94
CA LEU A 54 -0.26 -5.33 -6.23
C LEU A 54 0.75 -5.23 -7.39
N PRO A 55 1.55 -4.16 -7.54
CA PRO A 55 2.56 -4.07 -8.59
C PRO A 55 3.58 -5.20 -8.51
N TYR A 56 4.21 -5.39 -7.34
CA TYR A 56 5.17 -6.46 -7.12
C TYR A 56 4.55 -7.84 -7.40
N ASN A 57 3.37 -8.10 -6.83
CA ASN A 57 2.67 -9.37 -7.07
C ASN A 57 2.38 -9.60 -8.55
N SER A 58 2.08 -8.55 -9.31
CA SER A 58 1.84 -8.65 -10.75
C SER A 58 3.10 -9.06 -11.52
N PHE A 59 4.25 -8.50 -11.18
CA PHE A 59 5.54 -8.89 -11.79
C PHE A 59 5.89 -10.35 -11.51
N ILE A 60 5.81 -10.79 -10.25
CA ILE A 60 6.11 -12.17 -9.87
C ILE A 60 5.15 -13.16 -10.54
N THR A 61 3.88 -12.78 -10.68
CA THR A 61 2.87 -13.67 -11.30
C THR A 61 3.00 -13.74 -12.83
N ALA A 62 3.60 -12.73 -13.46
CA ALA A 62 3.92 -12.71 -14.89
C ALA A 62 5.30 -13.32 -15.21
N VAL A 63 5.97 -13.94 -14.23
CA VAL A 63 7.31 -14.53 -14.39
C VAL A 63 7.38 -15.59 -15.49
N ASP A 64 6.30 -16.31 -15.71
CA ASP A 64 6.15 -17.28 -16.79
C ASP A 64 6.31 -16.64 -18.17
N TYR A 65 5.70 -15.48 -18.40
CA TYR A 65 5.90 -14.74 -19.65
C TYR A 65 7.36 -14.30 -19.84
N PHE A 66 8.01 -13.84 -18.77
CA PHE A 66 9.42 -13.42 -18.85
C PHE A 66 10.37 -14.60 -19.05
N GLN A 67 10.06 -15.77 -18.48
CA GLN A 67 10.84 -17.00 -18.71
C GLN A 67 10.76 -17.46 -20.17
N ASP A 68 9.57 -17.39 -20.76
CA ASP A 68 9.37 -17.77 -22.17
C ASP A 68 10.03 -16.77 -23.13
N LYS A 69 10.04 -15.48 -22.77
CA LYS A 69 10.67 -14.41 -23.57
C LYS A 69 12.20 -14.41 -23.49
N TYR A 70 12.78 -14.84 -22.37
CA TYR A 70 14.24 -14.87 -22.14
C TYR A 70 14.76 -16.29 -21.83
N PRO A 71 14.64 -17.24 -22.79
CA PRO A 71 15.01 -18.63 -22.55
C PRO A 71 16.52 -18.77 -22.29
N ARG A 72 16.87 -19.58 -21.28
CA ARG A 72 18.25 -19.83 -20.77
C ARG A 72 18.87 -18.75 -19.87
N THR A 73 18.08 -17.77 -19.42
CA THR A 73 18.51 -16.82 -18.37
C THR A 73 17.93 -17.17 -17.00
N THR A 74 18.60 -16.77 -15.93
CA THR A 74 18.08 -16.90 -14.55
C THR A 74 17.18 -15.73 -14.16
N ILE A 75 16.34 -15.26 -15.10
CA ILE A 75 15.54 -14.03 -14.92
C ILE A 75 14.76 -14.02 -13.60
N VAL A 76 14.16 -15.14 -13.20
CA VAL A 76 13.39 -15.25 -11.95
C VAL A 76 14.24 -14.96 -10.72
N PHE A 77 15.47 -15.47 -10.70
CA PHE A 77 16.40 -15.24 -9.60
C PHE A 77 16.88 -13.79 -9.59
N ASP A 78 17.25 -13.25 -10.75
CA ASP A 78 17.75 -11.89 -10.89
C ASP A 78 16.68 -10.87 -10.49
N MET A 79 15.43 -11.07 -10.92
CA MET A 79 14.28 -10.24 -10.53
C MET A 79 14.09 -10.20 -9.01
N ASN A 80 14.13 -11.37 -8.35
CA ASN A 80 13.96 -11.44 -6.91
C ASN A 80 15.16 -10.83 -6.16
N LEU A 81 16.38 -11.07 -6.64
CA LEU A 81 17.60 -10.51 -6.08
C LEU A 81 17.60 -8.98 -6.16
N VAL A 82 17.30 -8.43 -7.34
CA VAL A 82 17.18 -6.99 -7.56
C VAL A 82 16.10 -6.41 -6.65
N TYR A 83 14.93 -7.04 -6.57
CA TYR A 83 13.85 -6.59 -5.69
C TYR A 83 14.30 -6.51 -4.23
N ILE A 84 14.90 -7.58 -3.68
CA ILE A 84 15.31 -7.63 -2.28
C ILE A 84 16.42 -6.61 -1.99
N LEU A 85 17.44 -6.52 -2.85
CA LEU A 85 18.54 -5.57 -2.67
C LEU A 85 18.04 -4.12 -2.74
N THR A 86 17.19 -3.81 -3.71
CA THR A 86 16.62 -2.48 -3.86
C THR A 86 15.66 -2.15 -2.73
N ALA A 87 14.84 -3.09 -2.28
CA ALA A 87 13.96 -2.91 -1.11
C ALA A 87 14.77 -2.63 0.15
N PHE A 88 15.86 -3.37 0.39
CA PHE A 88 16.75 -3.12 1.53
C PHE A 88 17.33 -1.70 1.49
N LEU A 89 17.85 -1.27 0.34
CA LEU A 89 18.35 0.08 0.17
C LEU A 89 17.24 1.13 0.34
N ALA A 90 16.04 0.85 -0.18
CA ALA A 90 14.88 1.71 -0.06
C ALA A 90 14.48 1.92 1.39
N VAL A 91 14.52 0.88 2.24
CA VAL A 91 14.24 1.02 3.68
C VAL A 91 15.23 2.00 4.33
N VAL A 92 16.51 1.89 4.01
CA VAL A 92 17.55 2.80 4.55
C VAL A 92 17.30 4.23 4.11
N VAL A 93 17.12 4.45 2.81
CA VAL A 93 16.81 5.79 2.24
C VAL A 93 15.54 6.36 2.84
N ASN A 94 14.50 5.53 2.96
CA ASN A 94 13.22 5.93 3.52
C ASN A 94 13.32 6.33 5.00
N ASN A 95 14.20 5.69 5.77
CA ASN A 95 14.48 6.08 7.14
C ASN A 95 15.14 7.48 7.21
N LEU A 96 16.07 7.79 6.29
CA LEU A 96 16.69 9.11 6.19
C LEU A 96 15.71 10.20 5.71
N LEU A 97 14.77 9.85 4.82
CA LEU A 97 13.79 10.77 4.26
C LEU A 97 12.53 10.95 5.14
N VAL A 98 12.39 10.15 6.21
CA VAL A 98 11.19 10.15 7.05
C VAL A 98 10.95 11.49 7.74
N GLU A 99 12.02 12.20 8.08
CA GLU A 99 11.98 13.49 8.78
C GLU A 99 11.89 14.69 7.83
N THR A 100 12.23 14.51 6.56
CA THR A 100 12.28 15.60 5.56
C THR A 100 11.02 15.71 4.71
N LEU A 101 10.28 14.62 4.51
CA LEU A 101 9.11 14.58 3.62
C LEU A 101 7.82 14.23 4.35
N PRO A 102 6.71 14.96 4.10
CA PRO A 102 5.43 14.62 4.68
C PRO A 102 4.91 13.28 4.14
N LEU A 103 4.25 12.51 5.01
CA LEU A 103 3.71 11.17 4.73
C LEU A 103 2.87 11.11 3.43
N GLN A 104 2.09 12.16 3.16
CA GLN A 104 1.20 12.24 2.01
C GLN A 104 1.97 12.30 0.68
N VAL A 105 3.09 13.04 0.65
CA VAL A 105 3.95 13.12 -0.55
C VAL A 105 4.59 11.78 -0.82
N ARG A 106 5.06 11.08 0.22
CA ARG A 106 5.68 9.75 0.10
C ARG A 106 4.69 8.70 -0.44
N ILE A 107 3.46 8.69 0.07
CA ILE A 107 2.41 7.75 -0.38
C ILE A 107 2.00 8.03 -1.83
N THR A 108 1.77 9.30 -2.16
CA THR A 108 1.38 9.74 -3.52
C THR A 108 2.49 9.45 -4.53
N PHE A 109 3.74 9.72 -4.16
CA PHE A 109 4.92 9.40 -4.96
C PHE A 109 4.99 7.91 -5.27
N GLY A 110 4.79 7.04 -4.26
CA GLY A 110 4.80 5.61 -4.48
C GLY A 110 3.69 5.14 -5.44
N TYR A 111 2.47 5.66 -5.31
CA TYR A 111 1.37 5.31 -6.21
C TYR A 111 1.65 5.73 -7.65
N LEU A 112 2.16 6.95 -7.85
CA LEU A 112 2.57 7.44 -9.17
C LEU A 112 3.67 6.56 -9.76
N LEU A 113 4.66 6.18 -8.94
CA LEU A 113 5.77 5.33 -9.37
C LEU A 113 5.30 3.94 -9.77
N SER A 114 4.43 3.31 -8.97
CA SER A 114 3.82 2.01 -9.25
C SER A 114 2.93 2.03 -10.48
N PHE A 115 2.13 3.09 -10.66
CA PHE A 115 1.30 3.24 -11.86
C PHE A 115 2.16 3.41 -13.12
N ALA A 116 3.15 4.31 -13.08
CA ALA A 116 4.02 4.59 -14.22
C ALA A 116 4.83 3.35 -14.65
N THR A 117 5.35 2.59 -13.69
CA THR A 117 6.13 1.37 -13.98
C THR A 117 5.26 0.24 -14.55
N LEU A 118 4.08 -0.02 -13.98
CA LEU A 118 3.16 -1.02 -14.54
C LEU A 118 2.69 -0.63 -15.95
N LEU A 119 2.39 0.66 -16.17
CA LEU A 119 2.00 1.15 -17.48
C LEU A 119 3.15 1.04 -18.50
N PHE A 120 4.38 1.38 -18.08
CA PHE A 120 5.58 1.23 -18.89
C PHE A 120 5.78 -0.23 -19.32
N VAL A 121 5.71 -1.18 -18.41
CA VAL A 121 5.88 -2.61 -18.74
C VAL A 121 4.75 -3.12 -19.63
N ALA A 122 3.50 -2.74 -19.36
CA ALA A 122 2.36 -3.13 -20.19
C ALA A 122 2.48 -2.60 -21.64
N LEU A 123 2.85 -1.33 -21.83
CA LEU A 123 2.89 -0.71 -23.16
C LEU A 123 4.20 -0.99 -23.90
N VAL A 124 5.33 -0.85 -23.22
CA VAL A 124 6.64 -0.89 -23.89
C VAL A 124 7.16 -2.32 -24.01
N GLU A 125 6.99 -3.14 -22.97
CA GLU A 125 7.57 -4.48 -22.93
C GLU A 125 6.63 -5.56 -23.49
N VAL A 126 5.31 -5.42 -23.28
CA VAL A 126 4.31 -6.38 -23.77
C VAL A 126 3.67 -5.95 -25.08
N HIS A 127 3.24 -4.69 -25.23
CA HIS A 127 2.54 -4.25 -26.45
C HIS A 127 3.48 -3.93 -27.62
N TRP A 128 4.58 -3.22 -27.38
CA TRP A 128 5.42 -2.69 -28.48
C TRP A 128 6.58 -3.61 -28.89
N GLU A 129 7.05 -4.51 -28.01
CA GLU A 129 8.20 -5.41 -28.25
C GLU A 129 9.41 -4.75 -28.96
N SER A 130 9.65 -3.47 -28.72
CA SER A 130 10.60 -2.71 -29.54
C SER A 130 12.07 -2.91 -29.17
N PHE A 131 12.35 -3.56 -28.03
CA PHE A 131 13.72 -3.71 -27.51
C PHE A 131 14.36 -5.01 -27.96
N GLU A 132 15.64 -4.89 -28.35
CA GLU A 132 16.55 -6.01 -28.53
C GLU A 132 16.68 -6.81 -27.21
N HIS A 133 16.90 -8.13 -27.31
CA HIS A 133 16.80 -9.06 -26.17
C HIS A 133 17.56 -8.60 -24.91
N ASP A 134 18.78 -8.09 -25.07
CA ASP A 134 19.63 -7.65 -23.94
C ASP A 134 19.15 -6.33 -23.31
N VAL A 135 18.67 -5.40 -24.13
CA VAL A 135 18.17 -4.10 -23.67
C VAL A 135 16.83 -4.28 -22.94
N GLY A 136 15.96 -5.14 -23.45
CA GLY A 136 14.68 -5.47 -22.81
C GLY A 136 14.86 -6.13 -21.45
N TYR A 137 15.81 -7.07 -21.34
CA TYR A 137 16.16 -7.72 -20.08
C TYR A 137 16.58 -6.70 -19.01
N THR A 138 17.52 -5.83 -19.37
CA THR A 138 18.02 -4.79 -18.45
C THR A 138 16.93 -3.80 -18.07
N ALA A 139 16.10 -3.38 -19.04
CA ALA A 139 14.99 -2.47 -18.79
C ALA A 139 13.96 -3.04 -17.80
N ASN A 140 13.67 -4.34 -17.89
CA ASN A 140 12.74 -5.01 -16.97
C ASN A 140 13.31 -5.10 -15.54
N LEU A 141 14.60 -5.44 -15.40
CA LEU A 141 15.26 -5.42 -14.08
C LEU A 141 15.26 -4.01 -13.46
N VAL A 142 15.47 -2.97 -14.27
CA VAL A 142 15.35 -1.57 -13.83
C VAL A 142 13.91 -1.25 -13.42
N ALA A 143 12.90 -1.70 -14.19
CA ALA A 143 11.49 -1.50 -13.84
C ALA A 143 11.15 -2.14 -12.49
N ILE A 144 11.61 -3.37 -12.24
CA ILE A 144 11.43 -4.07 -10.97
C ILE A 144 12.13 -3.35 -9.82
N ALA A 145 13.33 -2.82 -10.04
CA ALA A 145 14.02 -2.00 -9.03
C ALA A 145 13.20 -0.75 -8.68
N ILE A 146 12.66 -0.05 -9.68
CA ILE A 146 11.82 1.14 -9.46
C ILE A 146 10.54 0.78 -8.70
N VAL A 147 9.89 -0.33 -9.06
CA VAL A 147 8.71 -0.85 -8.33
C VAL A 147 9.09 -1.17 -6.88
N ALA A 148 10.20 -1.86 -6.65
CA ALA A 148 10.68 -2.20 -5.30
C ALA A 148 10.87 -0.95 -4.44
N LEU A 149 11.47 0.11 -4.99
CA LEU A 149 11.60 1.41 -4.31
C LEU A 149 10.24 1.97 -3.90
N GLY A 150 9.29 2.07 -4.85
CA GLY A 150 7.95 2.63 -4.61
C GLY A 150 7.16 1.84 -3.57
N CYS A 151 7.07 0.52 -3.77
CA CYS A 151 6.38 -0.40 -2.86
C CYS A 151 6.96 -0.31 -1.45
N THR A 152 8.29 -0.31 -1.30
CA THR A 152 8.95 -0.27 0.01
C THR A 152 8.76 1.06 0.72
N VAL A 153 8.85 2.18 0.00
CA VAL A 153 8.60 3.52 0.56
C VAL A 153 7.15 3.62 1.05
N GLN A 154 6.18 3.11 0.30
CA GLN A 154 4.77 3.11 0.72
C GLN A 154 4.54 2.19 1.91
N GLN A 155 5.02 0.95 1.83
CA GLN A 155 4.85 -0.07 2.87
C GLN A 155 5.40 0.44 4.20
N SER A 156 6.66 0.88 4.22
CA SER A 156 7.30 1.44 5.42
C SER A 156 6.60 2.71 5.94
N SER A 157 6.08 3.55 5.05
CA SER A 157 5.29 4.74 5.43
C SER A 157 3.99 4.35 6.13
N PHE A 158 3.24 3.39 5.58
CA PHE A 158 1.98 2.92 6.16
C PHE A 158 2.21 2.19 7.48
N TYR A 159 3.19 1.29 7.57
CA TYR A 159 3.53 0.62 8.83
C TYR A 159 4.04 1.60 9.89
N GLY A 160 4.82 2.61 9.48
CA GLY A 160 5.22 3.70 10.38
C GLY A 160 3.99 4.45 10.93
N TYR A 161 3.02 4.78 10.06
CA TYR A 161 1.80 5.45 10.46
C TYR A 161 0.89 4.59 11.35
N THR A 162 0.65 3.33 10.99
CA THR A 162 -0.23 2.43 11.77
C THR A 162 0.40 1.98 13.08
N SER A 163 1.73 2.05 13.23
CA SER A 163 2.40 1.77 14.51
C SER A 163 2.02 2.73 15.64
N MET A 164 1.57 3.94 15.30
CA MET A 164 1.07 4.95 16.25
C MET A 164 -0.41 4.76 16.58
N LEU A 165 -1.12 3.89 15.86
CA LEU A 165 -2.53 3.61 16.00
C LEU A 165 -2.75 2.25 16.71
N PRO A 166 -3.97 1.95 17.19
CA PRO A 166 -4.31 0.61 17.70
C PRO A 166 -3.94 -0.50 16.70
N SER A 167 -3.48 -1.65 17.21
CA SER A 167 -2.97 -2.78 16.39
C SER A 167 -3.93 -3.29 15.31
N ARG A 168 -5.24 -3.05 15.47
CA ARG A 168 -6.27 -3.35 14.47
C ARG A 168 -6.01 -2.68 13.11
N TYR A 169 -5.40 -1.50 13.09
CA TYR A 169 -5.10 -0.77 11.85
C TYR A 169 -3.90 -1.36 11.10
N THR A 170 -2.88 -1.86 11.81
CA THR A 170 -1.79 -2.63 11.20
C THR A 170 -2.31 -3.93 10.59
N GLN A 171 -3.24 -4.62 11.28
CA GLN A 171 -3.91 -5.80 10.72
C GLN A 171 -4.68 -5.49 9.44
N ALA A 172 -5.29 -4.30 9.34
CA ALA A 172 -5.98 -3.86 8.14
C ALA A 172 -5.03 -3.82 6.93
N VAL A 173 -3.83 -3.25 7.10
CA VAL A 173 -2.79 -3.18 6.06
C VAL A 173 -2.35 -4.58 5.64
N MET A 174 -2.02 -5.46 6.60
CA MET A 174 -1.63 -6.86 6.33
C MET A 174 -2.74 -7.66 5.62
N THR A 175 -4.00 -7.38 5.95
CA THR A 175 -5.15 -7.98 5.28
C THR A 175 -5.21 -7.51 3.83
N GLY A 176 -4.95 -6.23 3.57
CA GLY A 176 -4.87 -5.67 2.23
C GLY A 176 -3.75 -6.29 1.38
N GLU A 177 -2.56 -6.44 1.95
CA GLU A 177 -1.42 -7.13 1.31
C GLU A 177 -1.81 -8.56 0.88
N SER A 178 -2.45 -9.31 1.77
CA SER A 178 -2.92 -10.66 1.48
C SER A 178 -4.00 -10.67 0.39
N ALA A 179 -4.95 -9.74 0.45
CA ALA A 179 -5.98 -9.58 -0.57
C ALA A 179 -5.38 -9.25 -1.95
N ALA A 180 -4.31 -8.46 -2.01
CA ALA A 180 -3.60 -8.16 -3.26
C ALA A 180 -3.09 -9.44 -3.94
N GLY A 181 -2.48 -10.34 -3.17
CA GLY A 181 -1.98 -11.62 -3.67
C GLY A 181 -3.10 -12.50 -4.22
N VAL A 182 -4.24 -12.57 -3.52
CA VAL A 182 -5.43 -13.30 -3.98
C VAL A 182 -5.99 -12.69 -5.25
N LEU A 183 -6.14 -11.36 -5.31
CA LEU A 183 -6.66 -10.66 -6.49
C LEU A 183 -5.78 -10.88 -7.72
N VAL A 184 -4.47 -10.75 -7.57
CA VAL A 184 -3.52 -10.95 -8.69
C VAL A 184 -3.52 -12.41 -9.15
N SER A 185 -3.51 -13.37 -8.22
CA SER A 185 -3.54 -14.79 -8.55
C SER A 185 -4.84 -15.18 -9.25
N ALA A 186 -5.98 -14.71 -8.74
CA ALA A 186 -7.29 -14.92 -9.36
C ALA A 186 -7.35 -14.29 -10.76
N ASN A 187 -6.84 -13.07 -10.92
CA ASN A 187 -6.76 -12.40 -12.22
C ASN A 187 -5.92 -13.21 -13.22
N ARG A 188 -4.77 -13.76 -12.80
CA ARG A 188 -3.92 -14.59 -13.68
C ARG A 188 -4.62 -15.88 -14.10
N ILE A 189 -5.28 -16.57 -13.17
CA ILE A 189 -6.03 -17.80 -13.46
C ILE A 189 -7.17 -17.52 -14.45
N LEU A 190 -7.96 -16.46 -14.20
CA LEU A 190 -9.04 -16.06 -15.10
C LEU A 190 -8.52 -15.72 -16.49
N THR A 191 -7.45 -14.94 -16.59
CA THR A 191 -6.94 -14.50 -17.89
C THR A 191 -6.38 -15.69 -18.70
N LYS A 192 -5.71 -16.65 -18.04
CA LYS A 192 -5.30 -17.95 -18.64
C LYS A 192 -6.44 -18.88 -19.00
N ALA A 193 -7.55 -18.84 -18.26
CA ALA A 193 -8.72 -19.65 -18.58
C ALA A 193 -9.50 -19.07 -19.78
N LEU A 194 -9.58 -17.74 -19.91
CA LEU A 194 -10.37 -17.08 -20.96
C LEU A 194 -9.62 -16.98 -22.30
N LEU A 195 -8.29 -16.79 -22.28
CA LEU A 195 -7.51 -16.49 -23.49
C LEU A 195 -6.39 -17.50 -23.71
N ARG A 196 -6.36 -18.07 -24.92
CA ARG A 196 -5.32 -19.00 -25.38
C ARG A 196 -4.06 -18.30 -25.85
N ASP A 197 -4.16 -17.05 -26.31
CA ASP A 197 -3.02 -16.25 -26.76
C ASP A 197 -2.25 -15.68 -25.56
N GLU A 198 -1.00 -16.13 -25.38
CA GLU A 198 -0.15 -15.78 -24.22
C GLU A 198 0.15 -14.28 -24.11
N ARG A 199 0.32 -13.60 -25.26
CA ARG A 199 0.57 -12.16 -25.34
C ARG A 199 -0.64 -11.33 -24.91
N LEU A 200 -1.81 -11.61 -25.50
CA LEU A 200 -3.05 -10.89 -25.18
C LEU A 200 -3.47 -11.14 -23.73
N ASN A 201 -3.27 -12.36 -23.25
CA ASN A 201 -3.49 -12.71 -21.86
C ASN A 201 -2.61 -11.87 -20.92
N THR A 202 -1.31 -11.82 -21.17
CA THR A 202 -0.39 -11.05 -20.31
C THR A 202 -0.67 -9.55 -20.38
N LEU A 203 -1.02 -9.03 -21.55
CA LEU A 203 -1.41 -7.63 -21.72
C LEU A 203 -2.70 -7.30 -20.93
N LEU A 204 -3.75 -8.12 -21.03
CA LEU A 204 -4.97 -7.92 -20.26
C LEU A 204 -4.73 -8.05 -18.75
N PHE A 205 -3.92 -9.01 -18.33
CA PHE A 205 -3.54 -9.17 -16.93
C PHE A 205 -2.92 -7.89 -16.37
N PHE A 206 -1.94 -7.31 -17.07
CA PHE A 206 -1.32 -6.05 -16.66
C PHE A 206 -2.29 -4.86 -16.73
N LEU A 207 -3.14 -4.77 -17.76
CA LEU A 207 -4.15 -3.71 -17.83
C LEU A 207 -5.13 -3.77 -16.66
N VAL A 208 -5.64 -4.96 -16.32
CA VAL A 208 -6.51 -5.14 -15.14
C VAL A 208 -5.79 -4.69 -13.88
N SER A 209 -4.55 -5.12 -13.66
CA SER A 209 -3.72 -4.67 -12.53
C SER A 209 -3.56 -3.15 -12.48
N VAL A 210 -3.31 -2.50 -13.61
CA VAL A 210 -3.22 -1.03 -13.71
C VAL A 210 -4.54 -0.36 -13.31
N THR A 211 -5.69 -0.88 -13.78
CA THR A 211 -7.01 -0.36 -13.37
C THR A 211 -7.25 -0.50 -11.88
N VAL A 212 -6.86 -1.62 -11.26
CA VAL A 212 -7.01 -1.81 -9.81
C VAL A 212 -6.14 -0.83 -9.04
N VAL A 213 -4.88 -0.62 -9.45
CA VAL A 213 -3.99 0.38 -8.83
C VAL A 213 -4.56 1.79 -8.97
N MET A 214 -5.11 2.12 -10.14
CA MET A 214 -5.78 3.41 -10.36
C MET A 214 -7.00 3.59 -9.47
N LEU A 215 -7.81 2.55 -9.30
CA LEU A 215 -8.95 2.57 -8.39
C LEU A 215 -8.51 2.76 -6.93
N CYS A 216 -7.46 2.07 -6.49
CA CYS A 216 -6.85 2.29 -5.17
C CYS A 216 -6.36 3.74 -5.00
N PHE A 217 -5.74 4.31 -6.03
CA PHE A 217 -5.25 5.70 -6.02
C PHE A 217 -6.40 6.71 -5.93
N VAL A 218 -7.45 6.56 -6.74
CA VAL A 218 -8.62 7.45 -6.72
C VAL A 218 -9.31 7.37 -5.35
N ILE A 219 -9.49 6.17 -4.80
CA ILE A 219 -10.09 6.03 -3.47
C ILE A 219 -9.23 6.70 -2.40
N HIS A 220 -7.90 6.59 -2.49
CA HIS A 220 -6.99 7.28 -1.59
C HIS A 220 -7.15 8.81 -1.67
N LEU A 221 -7.26 9.37 -2.87
CA LEU A 221 -7.50 10.81 -3.06
C LEU A 221 -8.86 11.25 -2.51
N VAL A 222 -9.93 10.49 -2.78
CA VAL A 222 -11.28 10.80 -2.28
C VAL A 222 -11.30 10.79 -0.75
N LEU A 223 -10.72 9.76 -0.13
CA LEU A 223 -10.64 9.66 1.33
C LEU A 223 -9.84 10.80 1.96
N HIS A 224 -8.77 11.23 1.29
CA HIS A 224 -7.97 12.36 1.73
C HIS A 224 -8.78 13.66 1.69
N ARG A 225 -9.54 13.89 0.60
CA ARG A 225 -10.44 15.05 0.47
C ARG A 225 -11.54 15.05 1.54
N THR A 226 -12.21 13.93 1.77
CA THR A 226 -13.27 13.85 2.80
C THR A 226 -12.74 14.12 4.21
N ARG A 227 -11.50 13.69 4.51
CA ARG A 227 -10.86 13.97 5.81
C ARG A 227 -10.51 15.45 5.98
N GLN A 228 -10.24 16.16 4.89
CA GLN A 228 -9.98 17.61 4.91
C GLN A 228 -11.25 18.46 5.02
N GLU A 229 -12.42 17.91 4.68
CA GLU A 229 -13.72 18.61 4.80
C GLU A 229 -14.35 18.45 6.20
N GLN A 230 -14.04 17.36 6.90
CA GLN A 230 -14.51 17.12 8.28
C GLN A 230 -14.00 18.08 9.39
N PRO A 231 -12.89 18.85 9.27
CA PRO A 231 -12.45 19.82 10.29
C PRO A 231 -13.40 21.01 10.47
N GLN A 232 -14.24 21.36 9.49
CA GLN A 232 -15.12 22.55 9.58
C GLN A 232 -16.52 22.25 10.13
N SER A 233 -16.96 20.99 10.10
CA SER A 233 -18.31 20.62 10.58
C SER A 233 -18.44 20.54 12.11
N LEU A 234 -17.32 20.50 12.85
CA LEU A 234 -17.34 20.38 14.32
C LEU A 234 -17.17 21.72 15.06
N SER A 235 -16.91 22.84 14.36
CA SER A 235 -16.85 24.17 15.00
C SER A 235 -18.12 25.01 14.79
N GLY A 236 -19.14 24.48 14.10
CA GLY A 236 -20.36 25.21 13.75
C GLY A 236 -21.57 24.98 14.67
N ASN A 237 -21.51 24.05 15.62
CA ASN A 237 -22.68 23.65 16.43
C ASN A 237 -22.54 23.95 17.95
N THR A 238 -21.77 24.98 18.32
CA THR A 238 -21.69 25.46 19.72
C THR A 238 -22.09 26.92 19.92
N GLU A 239 -22.72 27.54 18.92
CA GLU A 239 -23.47 28.78 19.10
C GLU A 239 -24.89 28.53 18.57
N PHE A 240 -25.80 28.17 19.46
CA PHE A 240 -27.19 28.64 19.56
C PHE A 240 -27.95 27.72 20.54
N ASP A 241 -28.59 28.40 21.49
CA ASP A 241 -29.46 27.96 22.61
C ASP A 241 -28.79 27.48 23.91
#